data_AF-A0A564Z9K4-F1
#
_entry.id   AF-A0A564Z9K4-F1
#
_cell.length_a   1.000
_cell.length_b   1.000
_cell.length_c   1.000
_cell.angle_alpha   90.00
_cell.angle_beta   90.00
_cell.angle_gamma   90.00
#
_symmetry.space_group_name_H-M   'P 1'
#
loop_
_entity.id
_entity.type
_entity.pdbx_description
1 polymer ?
#
loop_
_entity_poly.entity_id
_entity_poly.type
_entity_poly.pdbx_seq_one_letter_code
_entity_poly.pdbx_strand_id
1 'polypeptide(L)'
;RISILPYQITTQIFKNLSSYDILNFCSAFPHWSSFLKTQKAKDHFNQDIKNWTWIDRHLYNLLLPKKSASEFSNTIKAVQYYHKCNACIKDYEKERARKGSSICECILTGNLSADSKIPLNFDSVITIDNRHIDELHLESRKMAAFTLGGYNYDSIFYYKPLLWKRRRNIEVDSCVIYFAHSLWQDHGDLKDIFVDLRPDQTAVIVVVKDSRRQSRGYKNNIDFLIGFIEDEMGGFEDSLLAKTLSNWCLWLLESDETKFLNVMDVYKWTSFHILKRKMNLQI
;
A
#
# COMPACT_ATOMS: atom_id res chain seq x y z
N ARG A 1 -21.86 20.70 -28.96
CA ARG A 1 -20.44 20.25 -28.79
C ARG A 1 -20.01 20.60 -27.37
N ILE A 2 -19.51 19.64 -26.59
CA ILE A 2 -19.00 19.88 -25.20
C ILE A 2 -17.90 20.95 -25.17
N SER A 3 -17.15 21.10 -26.27
CA SER A 3 -16.08 22.09 -26.41
C SER A 3 -16.53 23.56 -26.45
N ILE A 4 -17.83 23.84 -26.46
CA ILE A 4 -18.41 25.19 -26.49
C ILE A 4 -18.98 25.56 -25.12
N LEU A 5 -18.92 24.66 -24.13
CA LEU A 5 -19.45 24.96 -22.81
C LEU A 5 -18.71 26.13 -22.16
N PRO A 6 -19.41 27.07 -21.50
CA PRO A 6 -18.78 28.10 -20.70
C PRO A 6 -17.93 27.49 -19.58
N TYR A 7 -16.80 28.13 -19.27
CA TYR A 7 -15.90 27.72 -18.19
C TYR A 7 -16.62 27.47 -16.85
N GLN A 8 -17.61 28.29 -16.53
CA GLN A 8 -18.44 28.15 -15.32
C GLN A 8 -19.17 26.81 -15.28
N ILE A 9 -19.79 26.39 -16.39
CA ILE A 9 -20.50 25.10 -16.47
C ILE A 9 -19.51 23.95 -16.31
N THR A 10 -18.37 24.01 -16.98
CA THR A 10 -17.36 22.95 -16.88
C THR A 10 -16.78 22.83 -15.48
N THR A 11 -16.58 23.95 -14.76
CA THR A 11 -16.14 23.87 -13.36
C THR A 11 -17.19 23.23 -12.45
N GLN A 12 -18.49 23.36 -12.75
CA GLN A 12 -19.54 22.66 -11.99
C GLN A 12 -19.57 21.16 -12.32
N ILE A 13 -19.32 20.80 -13.59
CA ILE A 13 -19.16 19.39 -13.98
C ILE A 13 -17.98 18.77 -13.21
N PHE A 14 -16.81 19.42 -13.22
CA PHE A 14 -15.60 18.90 -12.57
C PHE A 14 -15.72 18.75 -11.06
N LYS A 15 -16.57 19.53 -10.37
CA LYS A 15 -16.82 19.31 -8.94
C LYS A 15 -17.42 17.94 -8.62
N ASN A 16 -18.13 17.34 -9.56
CA ASN A 16 -18.81 16.06 -9.38
C ASN A 16 -18.02 14.88 -9.97
N LEU A 17 -16.87 15.15 -10.59
CA LEU A 17 -16.01 14.11 -11.15
C LEU A 17 -14.92 13.73 -10.16
N SER A 18 -14.45 12.48 -10.24
CA SER A 18 -13.23 12.09 -9.54
C SER A 18 -12.01 12.75 -10.17
N SER A 19 -10.90 12.86 -9.44
CA SER A 19 -9.64 13.37 -10.00
C SER A 19 -9.22 12.64 -11.27
N TYR A 20 -9.43 11.31 -11.31
CA TYR A 20 -9.11 10.49 -12.47
C TYR A 20 -10.00 10.81 -13.68
N ASP A 21 -11.29 11.00 -13.46
CA ASP A 21 -12.22 11.38 -14.52
C ASP A 21 -11.91 12.77 -15.07
N ILE A 22 -11.51 13.72 -14.22
CA ILE A 22 -11.04 15.04 -14.65
C ILE A 22 -9.81 14.92 -15.55
N LEU A 23 -8.85 14.07 -15.18
CA LEU A 23 -7.64 13.84 -15.97
C LEU A 23 -7.96 13.18 -17.31
N ASN A 24 -8.81 12.15 -17.32
CA ASN A 24 -9.26 11.49 -18.54
C ASN A 24 -10.03 12.45 -19.45
N PHE A 25 -10.91 13.27 -18.87
CA PHE A 25 -11.65 14.30 -19.59
C PHE A 25 -10.70 15.32 -20.24
N CYS A 26 -9.72 15.83 -19.49
CA CYS A 26 -8.74 16.78 -20.02
C CYS A 26 -7.82 16.16 -21.07
N SER A 27 -7.55 14.85 -20.98
CA SER A 27 -6.82 14.08 -22.00
C SER A 27 -7.65 13.93 -23.28
N ALA A 28 -8.93 13.57 -23.17
CA ALA A 28 -9.86 13.44 -24.30
C ALA A 28 -10.19 14.79 -24.96
N PHE A 29 -10.17 15.88 -24.19
CA PHE A 29 -10.48 17.23 -24.65
C PHE A 29 -9.37 18.23 -24.29
N PRO A 30 -8.26 18.28 -25.06
CA PRO A 30 -7.05 19.02 -24.69
C PRO A 30 -7.20 20.52 -24.44
N HIS A 31 -8.22 21.16 -25.02
CA HIS A 31 -8.53 22.57 -24.79
C HIS A 31 -8.92 22.87 -23.33
N TRP A 32 -9.33 21.86 -22.56
CA TRP A 32 -9.61 21.97 -21.13
C TRP A 32 -8.41 21.73 -20.22
N SER A 33 -7.24 21.38 -20.78
CA SER A 33 -6.01 21.14 -19.99
C SER A 33 -5.56 22.34 -19.15
N SER A 34 -5.99 23.55 -19.51
CA SER A 34 -5.77 24.77 -18.71
C SER A 34 -6.39 24.68 -17.32
N PHE A 35 -7.49 23.93 -17.15
CA PHE A 35 -8.12 23.72 -15.84
C PHE A 35 -7.16 23.06 -14.84
N LEU A 36 -6.34 22.10 -15.30
CA LEU A 36 -5.39 21.37 -14.47
C LEU A 36 -4.34 22.28 -13.81
N LYS A 37 -4.12 23.49 -14.35
CA LYS A 37 -3.19 24.49 -13.81
C LYS A 37 -3.82 25.40 -12.76
N THR A 38 -5.14 25.34 -12.57
CA THR A 38 -5.88 26.23 -11.67
C THR A 38 -5.74 25.78 -10.21
N GLN A 39 -5.89 26.74 -9.28
CA GLN A 39 -5.89 26.41 -7.85
C GLN A 39 -7.02 25.44 -7.48
N LYS A 40 -8.19 25.57 -8.09
CA LYS A 40 -9.33 24.65 -7.87
C LYS A 40 -8.98 23.20 -8.20
N ALA A 41 -8.26 22.96 -9.29
CA ALA A 41 -7.81 21.62 -9.66
C ALA A 41 -6.76 21.10 -8.65
N LYS A 42 -5.83 21.96 -8.22
CA LYS A 42 -4.84 21.59 -7.18
C LYS A 42 -5.52 21.22 -5.87
N ASP A 43 -6.48 22.01 -5.41
CA ASP A 43 -7.22 21.74 -4.16
C ASP A 43 -8.00 20.42 -4.26
N HIS A 44 -8.63 20.17 -5.41
CA HIS A 44 -9.34 18.92 -5.67
C HIS A 44 -8.40 17.70 -5.64
N PHE A 45 -7.26 17.77 -6.34
CA PHE A 45 -6.27 16.69 -6.34
C PHE A 45 -5.64 16.48 -4.96
N ASN A 46 -5.35 17.55 -4.23
CA ASN A 46 -4.85 17.46 -2.86
C ASN A 46 -5.86 16.79 -1.94
N GLN A 47 -7.15 17.09 -2.10
CA GLN A 47 -8.21 16.46 -1.32
C GLN A 47 -8.35 14.97 -1.63
N ASP A 48 -8.22 14.56 -2.90
CA ASP A 48 -8.16 13.15 -3.28
C ASP A 48 -6.94 12.45 -2.69
N ILE A 49 -5.73 13.03 -2.84
CA ILE A 49 -4.49 12.50 -2.28
C ILE A 49 -4.63 12.25 -0.79
N LYS A 50 -5.17 13.20 -0.02
CA LYS A 50 -5.38 13.07 1.43
C LYS A 50 -6.19 11.83 1.84
N ASN A 51 -7.04 11.30 0.95
CA ASN A 51 -7.87 10.14 1.23
C ASN A 51 -7.24 8.81 0.78
N TRP A 52 -6.08 8.84 0.12
CA TRP A 52 -5.40 7.63 -0.33
C TRP A 52 -5.02 6.74 0.85
N THR A 53 -5.18 5.44 0.66
CA THR A 53 -4.88 4.44 1.69
C THR A 53 -3.46 3.93 1.62
N TRP A 54 -2.70 4.27 0.58
CA TRP A 54 -1.33 3.80 0.45
C TRP A 54 -0.44 4.81 -0.29
N ILE A 55 0.85 4.73 0.01
CA ILE A 55 1.91 5.46 -0.67
C ILE A 55 3.10 4.53 -0.87
N ASP A 56 3.50 4.32 -2.12
CA ASP A 56 4.71 3.57 -2.45
C ASP A 56 5.89 4.51 -2.68
N ARG A 57 7.08 3.93 -2.86
CA ARG A 57 8.30 4.67 -3.15
C ARG A 57 8.16 5.63 -4.34
N HIS A 58 7.39 5.27 -5.37
CA HIS A 58 7.22 6.11 -6.55
C HIS A 58 6.34 7.33 -6.25
N LEU A 59 5.18 7.11 -5.62
CA LEU A 59 4.28 8.18 -5.20
C LEU A 59 4.95 9.10 -4.19
N TYR A 60 5.72 8.55 -3.26
CA TYR A 60 6.50 9.33 -2.30
C TYR A 60 7.47 10.29 -3.01
N ASN A 61 8.21 9.80 -4.01
CA ASN A 61 9.13 10.65 -4.78
C ASN A 61 8.40 11.70 -5.65
N LEU A 62 7.20 11.39 -6.13
CA LEU A 62 6.39 12.35 -6.89
C LEU A 62 5.85 13.47 -5.99
N LEU A 63 5.25 13.09 -4.86
CA LEU A 63 4.53 13.98 -3.94
C LEU A 63 5.46 14.78 -3.03
N LEU A 64 6.53 14.16 -2.54
CA LEU A 64 7.43 14.72 -1.54
C LEU A 64 8.89 14.76 -2.03
N PRO A 65 9.18 15.32 -3.21
CA PRO A 65 10.54 15.33 -3.77
C PRO A 65 11.51 16.16 -2.91
N LYS A 66 10.99 17.16 -2.20
CA LYS A 66 11.75 17.98 -1.25
C LYS A 66 11.78 17.38 0.16
N LYS A 67 11.25 16.16 0.35
CA LYS A 67 11.27 15.47 1.63
C LYS A 67 10.64 16.28 2.78
N SER A 68 9.53 16.97 2.48
CA SER A 68 8.83 17.84 3.43
C SER A 68 7.31 17.68 3.32
N ALA A 69 6.61 17.61 4.45
CA ALA A 69 5.15 17.44 4.50
C ALA A 69 4.32 18.66 4.05
N SER A 70 4.94 19.83 3.86
CA SER A 70 4.20 21.10 3.75
C SER A 70 3.40 21.28 2.45
N GLU A 71 3.82 20.67 1.33
CA GLU A 71 3.11 20.79 0.06
C GLU A 71 3.38 19.59 -0.86
N PHE A 72 2.30 19.05 -1.44
CA PHE A 72 2.42 18.01 -2.47
C PHE A 72 2.89 18.58 -3.79
N SER A 73 3.91 17.93 -4.37
CA SER A 73 4.41 18.20 -5.70
C SER A 73 3.85 17.18 -6.71
N ASN A 74 3.90 17.52 -8.00
CA ASN A 74 3.55 16.62 -9.11
C ASN A 74 2.20 15.88 -8.95
N THR A 75 1.21 16.52 -8.33
CA THR A 75 -0.07 15.91 -7.95
C THR A 75 -0.79 15.25 -9.12
N ILE A 76 -0.74 15.85 -10.31
CA ILE A 76 -1.29 15.28 -11.54
C ILE A 76 -0.69 13.90 -11.85
N LYS A 77 0.65 13.78 -11.87
CA LYS A 77 1.34 12.51 -12.17
C LYS A 77 1.06 11.47 -11.08
N ALA A 78 1.05 11.90 -9.83
CA ALA A 78 0.74 11.03 -8.69
C ALA A 78 -0.68 10.46 -8.81
N VAL A 79 -1.67 11.30 -9.07
CA VAL A 79 -3.07 10.90 -9.27
C VAL A 79 -3.19 9.94 -10.45
N GLN A 80 -2.55 10.25 -11.59
CA GLN A 80 -2.54 9.36 -12.75
C GLN A 80 -1.99 7.97 -12.40
N TYR A 81 -0.84 7.91 -11.72
CA TYR A 81 -0.23 6.65 -11.31
C TYR A 81 -1.13 5.87 -10.35
N TYR A 82 -1.59 6.51 -9.27
CA TYR A 82 -2.41 5.87 -8.23
C TYR A 82 -3.67 5.23 -8.81
N HIS A 83 -4.41 5.99 -9.63
CA HIS A 83 -5.64 5.50 -10.23
C HIS A 83 -5.39 4.49 -11.35
N LYS A 84 -4.29 4.61 -12.12
CA LYS A 84 -3.91 3.60 -13.11
C LYS A 84 -3.58 2.26 -12.45
N CYS A 85 -2.83 2.27 -11.34
CA CYS A 85 -2.58 1.07 -10.55
C CYS A 85 -3.88 0.41 -10.07
N ASN A 86 -4.79 1.21 -9.50
CA ASN A 86 -6.08 0.69 -9.03
C ASN A 86 -6.97 0.17 -10.17
N ALA A 87 -6.94 0.82 -11.34
CA ALA A 87 -7.66 0.36 -12.52
C ALA A 87 -7.11 -0.99 -13.01
N CYS A 88 -5.79 -1.14 -13.10
CA CYS A 88 -5.16 -2.41 -13.48
C CYS A 88 -5.53 -3.54 -12.51
N ILE A 89 -5.53 -3.29 -11.20
CA ILE A 89 -5.98 -4.27 -10.20
C ILE A 89 -7.44 -4.66 -10.48
N LYS A 90 -8.34 -3.68 -10.61
CA LYS A 90 -9.77 -3.93 -10.89
C LYS A 90 -10.02 -4.69 -12.18
N ASP A 91 -9.21 -4.44 -13.23
CA ASP A 91 -9.35 -5.17 -14.48
C ASP A 91 -8.90 -6.63 -14.34
N TYR A 92 -7.84 -6.89 -13.58
CA TYR A 92 -7.44 -8.25 -13.19
C TYR A 92 -8.55 -8.98 -12.40
N GLU A 93 -9.23 -8.28 -11.48
CA GLU A 93 -10.35 -8.87 -10.70
C GLU A 93 -11.53 -9.33 -11.59
N LYS A 94 -11.79 -8.62 -12.70
CA LYS A 94 -12.88 -8.93 -13.63
C LYS A 94 -12.58 -10.13 -14.53
N GLU A 95 -11.31 -10.47 -14.73
CA GLU A 95 -10.88 -11.62 -15.55
C GLU A 95 -11.08 -12.97 -14.82
N ARG A 96 -12.31 -13.22 -14.36
CA ARG A 96 -12.72 -14.45 -13.63
C ARG A 96 -12.47 -15.76 -14.40
N ALA A 97 -12.21 -15.69 -15.71
CA ALA A 97 -11.89 -16.83 -16.55
C ALA A 97 -10.48 -17.40 -16.33
N ARG A 98 -9.57 -16.67 -15.67
CA ARG A 98 -8.28 -17.21 -15.27
C ARG A 98 -8.49 -18.14 -14.07
N LYS A 99 -8.45 -19.45 -14.29
CA LYS A 99 -8.17 -20.40 -13.20
C LYS A 99 -6.77 -20.04 -12.68
N GLY A 100 -6.72 -19.42 -11.49
CA GLY A 100 -5.47 -18.96 -10.89
C GLY A 100 -4.47 -20.12 -10.83
N SER A 101 -3.36 -19.97 -11.52
CA SER A 101 -2.21 -20.90 -11.48
C SER A 101 -1.30 -20.63 -10.28
N SER A 102 -1.60 -19.56 -9.54
CA SER A 102 -0.81 -19.04 -8.43
C SER A 102 -1.70 -18.45 -7.34
N ILE A 103 -1.20 -18.36 -6.10
CA ILE A 103 -1.93 -17.78 -4.97
C ILE A 103 -2.26 -16.31 -5.24
N CYS A 104 -1.32 -15.56 -5.81
CA CYS A 104 -1.54 -14.15 -6.14
C CYS A 104 -2.72 -13.95 -7.12
N GLU A 105 -2.83 -14.83 -8.13
CA GLU A 105 -3.98 -14.79 -9.05
C GLU A 105 -5.29 -15.12 -8.32
N CYS A 106 -5.28 -16.14 -7.45
CA CYS A 106 -6.46 -16.49 -6.66
C CYS A 106 -6.89 -15.36 -5.71
N ILE A 107 -5.95 -14.65 -5.09
CA ILE A 107 -6.23 -13.47 -4.24
C ILE A 107 -6.89 -12.37 -5.06
N LEU A 108 -6.36 -12.07 -6.25
CA LEU A 108 -6.90 -11.04 -7.13
C LEU A 108 -8.29 -11.39 -7.65
N THR A 109 -8.50 -12.61 -8.13
CA THR A 109 -9.79 -12.99 -8.72
C THR A 109 -10.84 -13.39 -7.68
N GLY A 110 -10.48 -13.45 -6.39
CA GLY A 110 -11.34 -13.96 -5.33
C GLY A 110 -11.60 -15.46 -5.39
N ASN A 111 -10.78 -16.21 -6.12
CA ASN A 111 -10.91 -17.66 -6.30
C ASN A 111 -10.08 -18.46 -5.28
N LEU A 112 -9.79 -17.90 -4.10
CA LEU A 112 -9.14 -18.64 -3.03
C LEU A 112 -10.08 -19.79 -2.61
N SER A 113 -9.58 -21.04 -2.64
CA SER A 113 -10.33 -22.17 -2.09
C SER A 113 -10.62 -21.91 -0.61
N ALA A 114 -11.80 -22.29 -0.13
CA ALA A 114 -12.15 -22.25 1.30
C ALA A 114 -11.14 -23.05 2.16
N ASP A 115 -10.49 -24.04 1.56
CA ASP A 115 -9.46 -24.88 2.20
C ASP A 115 -8.03 -24.36 2.01
N SER A 116 -7.84 -23.17 1.43
CA SER A 116 -6.52 -22.58 1.24
C SER A 116 -5.92 -22.21 2.60
N LYS A 117 -5.20 -23.15 3.21
CA LYS A 117 -4.49 -22.90 4.46
C LYS A 117 -3.29 -22.00 4.17
N ILE A 118 -3.22 -20.88 4.88
CA ILE A 118 -1.97 -20.11 4.97
C ILE A 118 -1.08 -20.89 5.93
N PRO A 119 0.05 -21.48 5.47
CA PRO A 119 0.96 -22.14 6.39
C PRO A 119 1.49 -21.12 7.40
N LEU A 120 1.22 -21.40 8.66
CA LEU A 120 1.85 -20.72 9.78
C LEU A 120 3.22 -21.35 9.98
N ASN A 121 4.23 -20.53 10.24
CA ASN A 121 5.53 -21.05 10.69
C ASN A 121 5.54 -21.38 12.19
N PHE A 122 4.36 -21.40 12.82
CA PHE A 122 4.12 -21.86 14.17
C PHE A 122 3.05 -22.95 14.09
N ASP A 123 3.30 -24.13 14.69
CA ASP A 123 2.34 -25.25 14.76
C ASP A 123 1.11 -24.87 15.60
N SER A 124 0.24 -24.04 15.05
CA SER A 124 -0.99 -23.55 15.67
C SER A 124 -2.18 -24.21 14.98
N VAL A 125 -2.97 -24.95 15.75
CA VAL A 125 -4.23 -25.59 15.32
C VAL A 125 -5.40 -24.57 15.24
N ILE A 126 -5.14 -23.29 15.50
CA ILE A 126 -6.17 -22.26 15.67
C ILE A 126 -6.47 -21.57 14.33
N THR A 127 -7.75 -21.29 14.06
CA THR A 127 -8.21 -20.40 12.99
C THR A 127 -7.55 -19.03 13.10
N ILE A 128 -6.86 -18.60 12.03
CA ILE A 128 -6.05 -17.38 12.02
C ILE A 128 -6.95 -16.16 11.87
N ASP A 129 -6.92 -15.28 12.86
CA ASP A 129 -7.40 -13.90 12.71
C ASP A 129 -6.26 -13.04 12.15
N ASN A 130 -6.54 -12.30 11.07
CA ASN A 130 -5.57 -11.38 10.47
C ASN A 130 -5.03 -10.36 11.49
N ARG A 131 -5.79 -10.07 12.55
CA ARG A 131 -5.39 -9.16 13.65
C ARG A 131 -4.21 -9.63 14.48
N HIS A 132 -3.91 -10.91 14.44
CA HIS A 132 -2.80 -11.50 15.17
C HIS A 132 -1.57 -11.73 14.29
N ILE A 133 -1.66 -11.46 12.99
CA ILE A 133 -0.53 -11.56 12.06
C ILE A 133 0.35 -10.32 12.24
N ASP A 134 1.60 -10.55 12.59
CA ASP A 134 2.64 -9.54 12.70
C ASP A 134 3.34 -9.35 11.35
N GLU A 135 3.65 -10.47 10.68
CA GLU A 135 4.34 -10.48 9.40
C GLU A 135 3.78 -11.55 8.47
N LEU A 136 3.74 -11.25 7.19
CA LEU A 136 3.33 -12.15 6.13
C LEU A 136 4.34 -12.13 4.99
N HIS A 137 4.80 -13.29 4.56
CA HIS A 137 5.62 -13.42 3.35
C HIS A 137 4.73 -13.90 2.21
N LEU A 138 4.56 -13.07 1.19
CA LEU A 138 3.78 -13.39 0.02
C LEU A 138 4.70 -13.58 -1.19
N GLU A 139 4.58 -14.76 -1.79
CA GLU A 139 5.22 -15.16 -3.03
C GLU A 139 4.12 -15.49 -4.05
N SER A 140 4.47 -15.64 -5.33
CA SER A 140 3.47 -15.94 -6.36
C SER A 140 2.63 -17.18 -6.04
N ARG A 141 3.26 -18.25 -5.55
CA ARG A 141 2.61 -19.55 -5.28
C ARG A 141 2.55 -19.96 -3.82
N LYS A 142 3.13 -19.16 -2.91
CA LYS A 142 3.26 -19.50 -1.50
C LYS A 142 2.97 -18.25 -0.67
N MET A 143 2.42 -18.48 0.51
CA MET A 143 2.15 -17.44 1.50
C MET A 143 2.53 -18.02 2.83
N ALA A 144 3.18 -17.27 3.71
CA ALA A 144 3.46 -17.71 5.07
C ALA A 144 3.11 -16.59 6.04
N ALA A 145 2.42 -16.92 7.13
CA ALA A 145 2.04 -15.95 8.16
C ALA A 145 2.80 -16.21 9.46
N PHE A 146 3.12 -15.12 10.16
CA PHE A 146 3.81 -15.10 11.44
C PHE A 146 2.96 -14.29 12.42
N THR A 147 2.64 -14.85 13.58
CA THR A 147 1.69 -14.26 14.52
C THR A 147 2.33 -13.87 15.84
N LEU A 148 1.74 -12.87 16.51
CA LEU A 148 2.16 -12.42 17.85
C LEU A 148 2.00 -13.50 18.92
N GLY A 149 0.96 -14.35 18.81
CA GLY A 149 0.73 -15.45 19.75
C GLY A 149 1.81 -16.55 19.73
N GLY A 150 2.67 -16.57 18.71
CA GLY A 150 3.85 -17.45 18.63
C GLY A 150 5.07 -16.88 19.36
N TYR A 151 5.07 -15.59 19.73
CA TYR A 151 6.09 -15.01 20.60
C TYR A 151 5.76 -15.40 22.04
N ASN A 152 6.24 -16.56 22.48
CA ASN A 152 6.38 -16.79 23.91
C ASN A 152 7.35 -15.71 24.44
N TYR A 153 6.85 -14.79 25.27
CA TYR A 153 7.62 -13.66 25.80
C TYR A 153 8.91 -14.11 26.52
N ASP A 154 8.96 -15.36 26.99
CA ASP A 154 10.14 -15.95 27.63
C ASP A 154 11.19 -16.49 26.63
N SER A 155 10.85 -16.63 25.34
CA SER A 155 11.70 -17.28 24.31
C SER A 155 11.75 -16.53 22.95
N ILE A 156 11.72 -15.19 23.02
CA ILE A 156 11.87 -14.26 21.87
C ILE A 156 13.11 -14.57 21.01
N PHE A 157 14.19 -15.09 21.62
CA PHE A 157 15.47 -15.33 20.96
C PHE A 157 15.46 -16.47 19.92
N TYR A 158 14.58 -17.47 20.04
CA TYR A 158 14.62 -18.64 19.15
C TYR A 158 13.99 -18.36 17.77
N TYR A 159 13.05 -17.41 17.70
CA TYR A 159 12.25 -17.17 16.49
C TYR A 159 12.78 -16.07 15.58
N LYS A 160 13.41 -15.00 16.11
CA LYS A 160 14.06 -13.98 15.27
C LYS A 160 15.04 -14.61 14.24
N PRO A 161 15.89 -15.58 14.60
CA PRO A 161 16.78 -16.26 13.64
C PRO A 161 16.04 -17.01 12.52
N LEU A 162 14.93 -17.69 12.81
CA LEU A 162 14.13 -18.40 11.79
C LEU A 162 13.43 -17.42 10.84
N LEU A 163 12.92 -16.32 11.39
CA LEU A 163 12.25 -15.27 10.65
C LEU A 163 13.24 -14.53 9.72
N TRP A 164 14.42 -14.14 10.22
CA TRP A 164 15.52 -13.59 9.42
C TRP A 164 15.97 -14.58 8.33
N LYS A 165 16.16 -15.85 8.70
CA LYS A 165 16.51 -16.90 7.73
C LYS A 165 15.45 -17.03 6.64
N ARG A 166 14.17 -16.91 6.97
CA ARG A 166 13.10 -16.98 5.96
C ARG A 166 13.07 -15.73 5.08
N ARG A 167 13.19 -14.52 5.65
CA ARG A 167 13.27 -13.25 4.88
C ARG A 167 14.40 -13.28 3.84
N ARG A 168 15.55 -13.87 4.17
CA ARG A 168 16.67 -14.01 3.20
C ARG A 168 16.40 -15.03 2.10
N ASN A 169 15.50 -15.99 2.33
CA ASN A 169 15.22 -17.12 1.46
C ASN A 169 13.87 -17.03 0.71
N ILE A 170 13.12 -15.93 0.84
CA ILE A 170 11.92 -15.69 0.01
C ILE A 170 12.31 -15.48 -1.46
N GLU A 171 11.41 -15.91 -2.36
CA GLU A 171 11.56 -15.83 -3.82
C GLU A 171 11.92 -14.42 -4.31
N VAL A 172 12.50 -14.33 -5.51
CA VAL A 172 12.61 -13.07 -6.26
C VAL A 172 11.21 -12.52 -6.55
N ASP A 173 11.08 -11.20 -6.57
CA ASP A 173 9.80 -10.50 -6.76
C ASP A 173 8.72 -10.84 -5.71
N SER A 174 9.12 -11.17 -4.49
CA SER A 174 8.22 -11.41 -3.36
C SER A 174 8.00 -10.16 -2.51
N CYS A 175 7.00 -10.24 -1.65
CA CYS A 175 6.66 -9.16 -0.73
C CYS A 175 6.64 -9.65 0.72
N VAL A 176 7.20 -8.83 1.61
CA VAL A 176 7.04 -8.97 3.07
C VAL A 176 6.04 -7.93 3.51
N ILE A 177 4.91 -8.36 4.07
CA ILE A 177 3.89 -7.49 4.64
C ILE A 177 4.07 -7.48 6.15
N TYR A 178 4.31 -6.32 6.74
CA TYR A 178 4.50 -6.15 8.18
C TYR A 178 3.38 -5.30 8.76
N PHE A 179 2.69 -5.79 9.78
CA PHE A 179 1.58 -5.11 10.44
C PHE A 179 2.11 -4.26 11.60
N ALA A 180 2.23 -2.97 11.36
CA ALA A 180 2.79 -2.03 12.31
C ALA A 180 1.72 -1.59 13.32
N HIS A 181 1.59 -2.35 14.41
CA HIS A 181 0.68 -2.07 15.53
C HIS A 181 1.30 -1.10 16.56
N SER A 182 0.59 -0.03 16.93
CA SER A 182 1.10 0.97 17.90
C SER A 182 1.34 0.45 19.32
N LEU A 183 0.83 -0.74 19.66
CA LEU A 183 1.01 -1.38 20.96
C LEU A 183 2.29 -2.23 21.06
N TRP A 184 2.81 -2.71 19.92
CA TRP A 184 3.83 -3.77 19.88
C TRP A 184 4.93 -3.51 18.85
N GLN A 185 5.03 -2.28 18.34
CA GLN A 185 6.10 -1.89 17.41
C GLN A 185 7.47 -1.99 18.09
N ASP A 186 8.28 -2.97 17.65
CA ASP A 186 9.73 -2.98 17.88
C ASP A 186 10.40 -2.29 16.68
N HIS A 187 10.95 -1.09 16.88
CA HIS A 187 11.70 -0.38 15.84
C HIS A 187 12.90 -1.19 15.31
N GLY A 188 13.39 -2.18 16.06
CA GLY A 188 14.39 -3.12 15.60
C GLY A 188 13.90 -3.99 14.44
N ASP A 189 12.65 -4.43 14.47
CA ASP A 189 12.13 -5.37 13.48
C ASP A 189 12.00 -4.73 12.09
N LEU A 190 11.59 -3.47 12.02
CA LEU A 190 11.56 -2.71 10.75
C LEU A 190 12.96 -2.59 10.15
N LYS A 191 13.98 -2.26 10.96
CA LYS A 191 15.37 -2.19 10.50
C LYS A 191 15.82 -3.54 9.95
N ASP A 192 15.53 -4.62 10.67
CA ASP A 192 15.88 -5.98 10.26
C ASP A 192 15.21 -6.37 8.93
N ILE A 193 13.94 -5.98 8.72
CA ILE A 193 13.23 -6.23 7.43
C ILE A 193 14.03 -5.62 6.29
N PHE A 194 14.41 -4.34 6.37
CA PHE A 194 15.10 -3.67 5.29
C PHE A 194 16.57 -4.07 5.13
N VAL A 195 17.20 -4.63 6.17
CA VAL A 195 18.53 -5.24 6.08
C VAL A 195 18.47 -6.57 5.32
N ASP A 196 17.43 -7.37 5.55
CA ASP A 196 17.29 -8.70 4.95
C ASP A 196 16.70 -8.67 3.52
N LEU A 197 15.94 -7.63 3.18
CA LEU A 197 15.29 -7.50 1.87
C LEU A 197 16.27 -7.19 0.75
N ARG A 198 16.06 -7.86 -0.39
CA ARG A 198 16.77 -7.58 -1.64
C ARG A 198 16.12 -6.44 -2.43
N PRO A 199 16.83 -5.80 -3.39
CA PRO A 199 16.28 -4.71 -4.20
C PRO A 199 15.04 -5.07 -5.04
N ASP A 200 14.93 -6.34 -5.46
CA ASP A 200 13.82 -6.89 -6.24
C ASP A 200 12.56 -7.19 -5.41
N GLN A 201 12.66 -7.15 -4.09
CA GLN A 201 11.56 -7.43 -3.17
C GLN A 201 10.86 -6.16 -2.71
N THR A 202 9.68 -6.31 -2.10
CA THR A 202 8.90 -5.19 -1.55
C THR A 202 8.59 -5.38 -0.08
N ALA A 203 8.84 -4.36 0.74
CA ALA A 203 8.24 -4.23 2.06
C ALA A 203 6.88 -3.54 1.97
N VAL A 204 5.80 -4.18 2.41
CA VAL A 204 4.50 -3.53 2.59
C VAL A 204 4.29 -3.32 4.08
N ILE A 205 4.45 -2.09 4.55
CA ILE A 205 4.27 -1.75 5.96
C ILE A 205 2.84 -1.28 6.15
N VAL A 206 2.06 -2.12 6.81
CA VAL A 206 0.65 -1.94 7.07
C VAL A 206 0.51 -1.19 8.40
N VAL A 207 0.34 0.13 8.31
CA VAL A 207 0.15 1.02 9.45
C VAL A 207 -1.29 0.89 9.92
N VAL A 208 -1.47 0.25 11.08
CA VAL A 208 -2.81 0.08 11.67
C VAL A 208 -3.26 1.41 12.27
N LYS A 209 -4.41 1.91 11.82
CA LYS A 209 -4.98 3.16 12.30
C LYS A 209 -5.35 3.02 13.78
N ASP A 210 -4.67 3.78 14.63
CA ASP A 210 -4.81 3.70 16.08
C ASP A 210 -5.20 5.04 16.70
N SER A 211 -5.79 4.97 17.91
CA SER A 211 -6.26 6.14 18.64
C SER A 211 -5.14 7.05 19.16
N ARG A 212 -3.90 6.54 19.33
CA ARG A 212 -2.76 7.35 19.76
C ARG A 212 -2.29 8.29 18.64
N ARG A 213 -2.24 7.81 17.40
CA ARG A 213 -1.93 8.64 16.24
C ARG A 213 -3.05 9.64 15.95
N GLN A 214 -4.32 9.25 16.15
CA GLN A 214 -5.44 10.20 16.09
C GLN A 214 -5.31 11.33 17.11
N SER A 215 -4.90 11.03 18.35
CA SER A 215 -4.74 12.06 19.39
C SER A 215 -3.56 13.01 19.15
N ARG A 216 -2.55 12.59 18.36
CA ARG A 216 -1.47 13.48 17.87
C ARG A 216 -1.92 14.47 16.80
N GLY A 217 -3.16 14.37 16.31
CA GLY A 217 -3.76 15.36 15.41
C GLY A 217 -3.66 15.04 13.92
N TYR A 218 -3.26 13.82 13.53
CA TYR A 218 -3.32 13.36 12.14
C TYR A 218 -4.78 13.27 11.67
N LYS A 219 -5.15 14.01 10.61
CA LYS A 219 -6.57 14.24 10.26
C LYS A 219 -7.07 13.40 9.10
N ASN A 220 -6.20 13.07 8.15
CA ASN A 220 -6.53 12.33 6.94
C ASN A 220 -5.57 11.16 6.71
N ASN A 221 -5.87 10.27 5.77
CA ASN A 221 -5.15 9.02 5.61
C ASN A 221 -3.67 9.22 5.25
N ILE A 222 -3.35 10.19 4.38
CA ILE A 222 -1.96 10.52 4.07
C ILE A 222 -1.25 11.15 5.27
N ASP A 223 -1.93 11.97 6.08
CA ASP A 223 -1.31 12.50 7.31
C ASP A 223 -0.89 11.35 8.25
N PHE A 224 -1.67 10.26 8.35
CA PHE A 224 -1.27 9.09 9.15
C PHE A 224 -0.01 8.43 8.60
N LEU A 225 0.07 8.26 7.28
CA LEU A 225 1.23 7.63 6.63
C LEU A 225 2.48 8.51 6.72
N ILE A 226 2.33 9.82 6.52
CA ILE A 226 3.42 10.78 6.67
C ILE A 226 3.87 10.86 8.12
N GLY A 227 2.94 10.94 9.07
CA GLY A 227 3.23 10.93 10.50
C GLY A 227 4.00 9.68 10.93
N PHE A 228 3.67 8.52 10.36
CA PHE A 228 4.45 7.29 10.58
C PHE A 228 5.90 7.40 10.05
N ILE A 229 6.11 8.09 8.92
CA ILE A 229 7.46 8.36 8.41
C ILE A 229 8.23 9.27 9.37
N GLU A 230 7.58 10.34 9.82
CA GLU A 230 8.18 11.34 10.72
C GLU A 230 8.51 10.74 12.09
N ASP A 231 7.52 10.11 12.73
CA ASP A 231 7.60 9.64 14.11
C ASP A 231 8.38 8.33 14.24
N GLU A 232 8.21 7.38 13.31
CA GLU A 232 8.64 5.99 13.52
C GLU A 232 9.79 5.55 12.61
N MET A 233 9.96 6.20 11.45
CA MET A 233 10.95 5.81 10.45
C MET A 233 12.21 6.68 10.44
N GLY A 234 12.26 7.73 11.28
CA GLY A 234 13.41 8.64 11.35
C GLY A 234 13.33 9.81 10.37
N GLY A 235 12.13 10.26 9.99
CA GLY A 235 11.92 11.46 9.18
C GLY A 235 12.06 11.24 7.67
N PHE A 236 12.15 12.30 6.87
CA PHE A 236 12.21 12.16 5.41
C PHE A 236 13.62 12.02 4.84
N GLU A 237 14.61 12.65 5.47
CA GLU A 237 15.99 12.65 4.97
C GLU A 237 16.74 11.42 5.41
N ASP A 238 16.65 11.09 6.70
CA ASP A 238 17.41 10.02 7.34
C ASP A 238 16.64 8.72 7.50
N SER A 239 15.42 8.63 6.99
CA SER A 239 14.62 7.41 7.20
C SER A 239 15.20 6.18 6.54
N LEU A 240 14.85 5.06 7.16
CA LEU A 240 15.04 3.72 6.64
C LEU A 240 14.49 3.58 5.21
N LEU A 241 13.33 4.19 4.94
CA LEU A 241 12.66 4.21 3.63
C LEU A 241 13.46 4.97 2.57
N ALA A 242 14.15 6.04 2.96
CA ALA A 242 15.01 6.82 2.05
C ALA A 242 16.33 6.11 1.74
N LYS A 243 16.87 5.33 2.70
CA LYS A 243 18.18 4.67 2.62
C LYS A 243 18.12 3.29 1.95
N THR A 244 16.98 2.60 2.00
CA THR A 244 16.85 1.26 1.43
C THR A 244 16.89 1.24 -0.11
N LEU A 245 17.49 0.18 -0.66
CA LEU A 245 17.44 -0.12 -2.11
C LEU A 245 16.19 -0.91 -2.49
N SER A 246 15.53 -1.56 -1.52
CA SER A 246 14.32 -2.33 -1.74
C SER A 246 13.12 -1.44 -2.09
N ASN A 247 12.13 -2.05 -2.73
CA ASN A 247 10.84 -1.39 -2.92
C ASN A 247 10.06 -1.39 -1.62
N TRP A 248 9.19 -0.40 -1.44
CA TRP A 248 8.33 -0.34 -0.28
C TRP A 248 7.00 0.35 -0.57
N CYS A 249 6.01 0.03 0.26
CA CYS A 249 4.69 0.63 0.30
C CYS A 249 4.27 0.78 1.75
N LEU A 250 3.83 1.98 2.12
CA LEU A 250 3.10 2.19 3.36
C LEU A 250 1.61 2.08 3.06
N TRP A 251 0.88 1.31 3.85
CA TRP A 251 -0.55 1.11 3.69
C TRP A 251 -1.27 1.41 4.99
N LEU A 252 -2.28 2.26 4.95
CA LEU A 252 -3.14 2.55 6.09
C LEU A 252 -4.22 1.50 6.20
N LEU A 253 -4.18 0.74 7.27
CA LEU A 253 -5.17 -0.27 7.58
C LEU A 253 -6.24 0.29 8.51
N GLU A 254 -7.48 0.20 8.07
CA GLU A 254 -8.62 0.52 8.89
C GLU A 254 -9.07 -0.73 9.63
N SER A 255 -9.38 -0.57 10.91
CA SER A 255 -9.88 -1.63 11.78
C SER A 255 -11.12 -1.14 12.52
N ASP A 256 -12.11 -2.02 12.67
CA ASP A 256 -13.18 -1.84 13.65
C ASP A 256 -12.82 -2.57 14.96
N GLU A 257 -13.75 -2.79 15.88
CA GLU A 257 -13.49 -3.54 17.13
C GLU A 257 -13.32 -5.05 16.90
N THR A 258 -13.74 -5.60 15.77
CA THR A 258 -13.86 -7.05 15.49
C THR A 258 -13.03 -7.61 14.31
N LYS A 259 -12.71 -6.80 13.29
CA LYS A 259 -11.86 -7.18 12.14
C LYS A 259 -11.03 -6.02 11.57
N PHE A 260 -10.18 -6.34 10.60
CA PHE A 260 -9.61 -5.36 9.66
C PHE A 260 -10.56 -5.17 8.48
N LEU A 261 -10.77 -3.92 8.07
CA LEU A 261 -11.78 -3.56 7.07
C LEU A 261 -11.25 -3.69 5.64
N ASN A 262 -10.01 -3.27 5.41
CA ASN A 262 -9.40 -3.16 4.07
C ASN A 262 -8.15 -4.05 3.89
N VAL A 263 -8.00 -5.10 4.71
CA VAL A 263 -6.83 -6.02 4.62
C VAL A 263 -6.76 -6.75 3.28
N MET A 264 -7.92 -7.07 2.69
CA MET A 264 -7.97 -7.72 1.38
C MET A 264 -7.41 -6.83 0.27
N ASP A 265 -7.53 -5.51 0.40
CA ASP A 265 -6.97 -4.57 -0.58
C ASP A 265 -5.44 -4.55 -0.51
N VAL A 266 -4.87 -4.71 0.69
CA VAL A 266 -3.41 -4.92 0.89
C VAL A 266 -2.97 -6.16 0.13
N TYR A 267 -3.66 -7.29 0.33
CA TYR A 267 -3.31 -8.56 -0.30
C TYR A 267 -3.44 -8.50 -1.82
N LYS A 268 -4.49 -7.85 -2.33
CA LYS A 268 -4.69 -7.64 -3.77
C LYS A 268 -3.62 -6.76 -4.38
N TRP A 269 -3.32 -5.61 -3.78
CA TRP A 269 -2.25 -4.74 -4.25
C TRP A 269 -0.91 -5.48 -4.26
N THR A 270 -0.60 -6.19 -3.17
CA THR A 270 0.65 -6.96 -3.05
C THR A 270 0.74 -8.04 -4.11
N SER A 271 -0.34 -8.81 -4.31
CA SER A 271 -0.44 -9.86 -5.33
C SER A 271 -0.26 -9.30 -6.74
N PHE A 272 -0.88 -8.16 -7.03
CA PHE A 272 -0.73 -7.49 -8.32
C PHE A 272 0.71 -7.06 -8.57
N HIS A 273 1.41 -6.51 -7.58
CA HIS A 273 2.80 -6.09 -7.76
C HIS A 273 3.76 -7.27 -7.98
N ILE A 274 3.54 -8.41 -7.31
CA ILE A 274 4.28 -9.64 -7.55
C ILE A 274 4.08 -10.12 -8.99
N LEU A 275 2.82 -10.21 -9.45
CA LEU A 275 2.51 -10.65 -10.81
C LEU A 275 3.01 -9.65 -11.87
N LYS A 276 2.86 -8.35 -11.62
CA LYS A 276 3.34 -7.27 -12.50
C LYS A 276 4.83 -7.45 -12.80
N ARG A 277 5.65 -7.71 -11.78
CA ARG A 277 7.09 -7.94 -11.94
C ARG A 277 7.37 -9.25 -12.68
N LYS A 278 6.76 -10.35 -12.25
CA LYS A 278 6.94 -11.65 -12.92
C LYS A 278 6.52 -11.64 -14.40
N MET A 279 5.52 -10.84 -14.76
CA MET A 279 5.01 -10.71 -16.12
C MET A 279 5.60 -9.52 -16.90
N ASN A 280 6.55 -8.75 -16.31
CA ASN A 280 7.13 -7.54 -16.91
C ASN A 280 6.09 -6.51 -17.40
N LEU A 281 4.99 -6.35 -16.67
CA LEU A 281 3.92 -5.42 -17.04
C LEU A 281 4.33 -3.96 -16.73
N GLN A 282 4.24 -3.08 -17.73
CA GLN A 282 4.48 -1.65 -17.56
C GLN A 282 3.18 -0.92 -17.17
N ILE A 283 3.27 -0.04 -16.17
CA ILE A 283 2.21 0.90 -15.75
C ILE A 283 2.77 2.30 -15.90
#